data_AF-A0A7Y6NKD7-F1
#
_entry.id   AF-A0A7Y6NKD7-F1
#
_cell.length_a   1.000
_cell.length_b   1.000
_cell.length_c   1.000
_cell.angle_alpha   90.00
_cell.angle_beta   90.00
_cell.angle_gamma   90.00
#
_symmetry.space_group_name_H-M   'P 1'
#
loop_
_entity.id
_entity.type
_entity.pdbx_description
1 polymer ?
#
loop_
_entity_poly.entity_id
_entity_poly.type
_entity_poly.pdbx_seq_one_letter_code
_entity_poly.pdbx_strand_id
1 'polypeptide(L)'
;MNLQKTIARAALALAAAFSMAAHAAPELVTNGGFETGDFSGWTTTNAPGLASMYGVDTAGPRQGNYSAFFAGTAPGDSISQTIATLANTSYLLSFMLDVDANSANGSFVVSLGGTPVYTAPMSAFAFGLVSLPVWSSAANGVLSFAATNVDGFYTLDSVSVSALPEPSTLLLMAGGLAAAAALRRRKAD
;
A
#
# COMPACT_ATOMS: atom_id res chain seq x y z
N MET A 1 26.63 15.96 -43.52
CA MET A 1 26.74 14.58 -42.99
C MET A 1 26.66 14.46 -41.44
N ASN A 2 26.75 15.56 -40.66
CA ASN A 2 26.81 15.49 -39.20
C ASN A 2 25.47 15.67 -38.46
N LEU A 3 24.44 16.26 -39.08
CA LEU A 3 23.17 16.57 -38.40
C LEU A 3 22.26 15.33 -38.21
N GLN A 4 22.22 14.42 -39.18
CA GLN A 4 21.43 13.18 -39.11
C GLN A 4 21.95 12.20 -38.06
N LYS A 5 23.27 12.16 -37.81
CA LYS A 5 23.88 11.33 -36.77
C LYS A 5 23.56 11.83 -35.35
N THR A 6 23.37 13.15 -35.18
CA THR A 6 23.02 13.75 -33.87
C THR A 6 21.54 13.54 -33.52
N ILE A 7 20.64 13.65 -34.51
CA ILE A 7 19.20 13.38 -34.32
C ILE A 7 18.96 11.90 -33.99
N ALA A 8 19.64 10.98 -34.69
CA ALA A 8 19.54 9.55 -34.41
C ALA A 8 20.04 9.18 -33.00
N ARG A 9 21.08 9.85 -32.49
CA ARG A 9 21.58 9.65 -31.11
C ARG A 9 20.64 10.21 -30.04
N ALA A 10 20.02 11.36 -30.28
CA ALA A 10 19.03 11.93 -29.36
C ALA A 10 17.72 11.09 -29.30
N ALA A 11 17.29 10.56 -30.45
CA ALA A 11 16.13 9.66 -30.52
C ALA A 11 16.39 8.31 -29.83
N LEU A 12 17.61 7.77 -29.94
CA LEU A 12 17.99 6.50 -29.30
C LEU A 12 18.13 6.63 -27.76
N ALA A 13 18.58 7.78 -27.25
CA ALA A 13 18.59 8.07 -25.81
C ALA A 13 17.17 8.25 -25.23
N LEU A 14 16.24 8.82 -26.01
CA LEU A 14 14.83 8.98 -25.61
C LEU A 14 14.07 7.64 -25.62
N ALA A 15 14.40 6.73 -26.55
CA ALA A 15 13.83 5.38 -26.62
C ALA A 15 14.35 4.45 -25.50
N ALA A 16 15.61 4.61 -25.07
CA ALA A 16 16.16 3.92 -23.90
C ALA A 16 15.51 4.38 -22.58
N ALA A 17 15.08 5.65 -22.49
CA ALA A 17 14.32 6.16 -21.34
C ALA A 17 12.88 5.61 -21.28
N PHE A 18 12.33 5.12 -22.40
CA PHE A 18 10.99 4.52 -22.47
C PHE A 18 10.97 3.01 -22.21
N SER A 19 12.13 2.36 -22.07
CA SER A 19 12.26 0.90 -21.90
C SER A 19 12.65 0.47 -20.48
N MET A 20 12.55 1.37 -19.49
CA MET A 20 12.44 0.92 -18.10
C MET A 20 11.09 0.23 -17.94
N ALA A 21 11.06 -1.07 -18.23
CA ALA A 21 10.03 -1.97 -17.75
C ALA A 21 9.80 -1.64 -16.28
N ALA A 22 8.55 -1.33 -15.92
CA ALA A 22 8.13 -1.13 -14.55
C ALA A 22 8.49 -2.41 -13.78
N HIS A 23 9.66 -2.42 -13.13
CA HIS A 23 9.95 -3.44 -12.14
C HIS A 23 8.84 -3.33 -11.11
N ALA A 24 8.09 -4.41 -10.89
CA ALA A 24 7.16 -4.49 -9.79
C ALA A 24 7.95 -4.12 -8.52
N ALA A 25 7.52 -3.05 -7.84
CA ALA A 25 8.20 -2.61 -6.64
C ALA A 25 8.18 -3.76 -5.61
N PRO A 26 9.28 -3.95 -4.85
CA PRO A 26 9.35 -5.04 -3.89
C PRO A 26 8.22 -4.93 -2.86
N GLU A 27 7.63 -6.08 -2.54
CA GLU A 27 6.65 -6.21 -1.46
C GLU A 27 7.33 -5.93 -0.11
N LEU A 28 6.71 -5.10 0.71
CA LEU A 28 7.21 -4.72 2.02
C LEU A 28 6.53 -5.48 3.16
N VAL A 29 5.34 -6.04 2.93
CA VAL A 29 4.57 -6.78 3.92
C VAL A 29 4.95 -8.25 3.88
N THR A 30 5.33 -8.78 5.03
CA THR A 30 5.50 -10.22 5.23
C THR A 30 4.19 -10.83 5.72
N ASN A 31 3.86 -12.02 5.20
CA ASN A 31 2.64 -12.76 5.55
C ASN A 31 1.36 -11.92 5.41
N GLY A 32 1.25 -11.14 4.34
CA GLY A 32 0.10 -10.25 4.10
C GLY A 32 -1.22 -10.97 3.76
N GLY A 33 -1.13 -12.23 3.30
CA GLY A 33 -2.28 -13.12 3.09
C GLY A 33 -2.51 -14.11 4.24
N PHE A 34 -1.77 -14.01 5.35
CA PHE A 34 -1.96 -14.86 6.54
C PHE A 34 -1.80 -16.38 6.32
N GLU A 35 -1.15 -16.78 5.23
CA GLU A 35 -1.04 -18.18 4.78
C GLU A 35 -0.19 -19.08 5.69
N THR A 36 0.45 -18.54 6.72
CA THR A 36 1.08 -19.34 7.79
C THR A 36 0.06 -19.95 8.75
N GLY A 37 -1.22 -19.55 8.67
CA GLY A 37 -2.30 -19.98 9.57
C GLY A 37 -2.29 -19.24 10.91
N ASP A 38 -1.47 -18.19 11.03
CA ASP A 38 -1.35 -17.35 12.22
C ASP A 38 -0.84 -15.93 11.86
N PHE A 39 -0.60 -15.11 12.89
CA PHE A 39 -0.05 -13.76 12.74
C PHE A 39 1.50 -13.73 12.67
N SER A 40 2.16 -14.77 12.17
CA SER A 40 3.62 -14.75 11.96
C SER A 40 4.03 -13.53 11.14
N GLY A 41 5.02 -12.78 11.64
CA GLY A 41 5.46 -11.50 11.02
C GLY A 41 4.65 -10.27 11.46
N TRP A 42 3.57 -10.44 12.21
CA TRP A 42 2.76 -9.36 12.77
C TRP A 42 2.88 -9.30 14.29
N THR A 43 2.91 -8.09 14.83
CA THR A 43 2.72 -7.84 16.25
C THR A 43 1.24 -7.66 16.53
N THR A 44 0.71 -8.37 17.51
CA THR A 44 -0.70 -8.29 17.88
C THR A 44 -0.89 -7.56 19.20
N THR A 45 -2.02 -6.86 19.35
CA THR A 45 -2.44 -6.21 20.59
C THR A 45 -3.89 -6.57 20.85
N ASN A 46 -4.21 -6.94 22.10
CA ASN A 46 -5.55 -7.34 22.51
C ASN A 46 -6.30 -6.15 23.11
N ALA A 47 -7.60 -6.09 22.84
CA ALA A 47 -8.55 -5.33 23.63
C ALA A 47 -8.54 -5.81 25.10
N PRO A 48 -8.90 -4.93 26.07
CA PRO A 48 -8.87 -5.27 27.48
C PRO A 48 -9.87 -6.36 27.86
N GLY A 49 -9.46 -7.24 28.77
CA GLY A 49 -10.33 -8.25 29.37
C GLY A 49 -10.83 -9.29 28.36
N LEU A 50 -12.12 -9.63 28.44
CA LEU A 50 -12.78 -10.63 27.58
C LEU A 50 -13.35 -10.02 26.29
N ALA A 51 -13.02 -8.76 26.00
CA ALA A 51 -13.55 -8.06 24.84
C ALA A 51 -12.76 -8.33 23.55
N SER A 52 -11.61 -9.00 23.63
CA SER A 52 -10.74 -9.29 22.50
C SER A 52 -11.20 -10.53 21.74
N MET A 53 -11.44 -10.40 20.43
CA MET A 53 -11.81 -11.49 19.53
C MET A 53 -11.32 -11.20 18.12
N TYR A 54 -10.17 -11.75 17.76
CA TYR A 54 -9.59 -11.66 16.42
C TYR A 54 -8.64 -12.85 16.22
N GLY A 55 -8.35 -13.18 14.96
CA GLY A 55 -7.55 -14.36 14.66
C GLY A 55 -7.31 -14.54 13.18
N VAL A 56 -6.64 -15.64 12.85
CA VAL A 56 -6.51 -16.16 11.49
C VAL A 56 -7.29 -17.45 11.41
N ASP A 57 -8.14 -17.58 10.42
CA ASP A 57 -8.95 -18.78 10.19
C ASP A 57 -9.12 -19.07 8.69
N THR A 58 -9.94 -20.08 8.38
CA THR A 58 -10.26 -20.48 7.02
C THR A 58 -11.68 -20.05 6.60
N ALA A 59 -12.32 -19.17 7.37
CA ALA A 59 -13.72 -18.78 7.20
C ALA A 59 -13.83 -17.56 6.28
N GLY A 60 -13.64 -17.81 4.98
CA GLY A 60 -13.78 -16.80 3.93
C GLY A 60 -12.47 -16.18 3.41
N PRO A 61 -11.37 -16.95 3.25
CA PRO A 61 -10.18 -16.43 2.56
C PRO A 61 -10.55 -16.03 1.13
N ARG A 62 -9.96 -14.94 0.64
CA ARG A 62 -10.12 -14.51 -0.76
C ARG A 62 -8.98 -14.96 -1.64
N GLN A 63 -7.79 -15.08 -1.07
CA GLN A 63 -6.65 -15.71 -1.67
C GLN A 63 -6.10 -16.77 -0.71
N GLY A 64 -5.63 -17.89 -1.25
CA GLY A 64 -5.06 -18.94 -0.42
C GLY A 64 -6.09 -19.63 0.49
N ASN A 65 -5.66 -20.02 1.69
CA ASN A 65 -6.45 -20.81 2.62
C ASN A 65 -6.83 -20.05 3.89
N TYR A 66 -6.19 -18.90 4.16
CA TYR A 66 -6.33 -18.20 5.43
C TYR A 66 -6.68 -16.73 5.25
N SER A 67 -7.38 -16.17 6.23
CA SER A 67 -7.64 -14.73 6.33
C SER A 67 -7.67 -14.31 7.80
N ALA A 68 -7.41 -13.03 8.05
CA ALA A 68 -7.58 -12.46 9.38
C ALA A 68 -9.03 -12.02 9.59
N PHE A 69 -9.57 -12.22 10.79
CA PHE A 69 -10.86 -11.67 11.19
C PHE A 69 -10.76 -10.80 12.44
N PHE A 70 -11.68 -9.85 12.60
CA PHE A 70 -11.83 -9.04 13.81
C PHE A 70 -13.31 -8.94 14.23
N ALA A 71 -13.59 -9.24 15.49
CA ALA A 71 -14.92 -9.25 16.12
C ALA A 71 -14.87 -8.86 17.62
N GLY A 72 -13.81 -8.17 18.04
CA GLY A 72 -13.66 -7.71 19.42
C GLY A 72 -14.73 -6.69 19.78
N THR A 73 -15.30 -6.80 20.98
CA THR A 73 -16.44 -5.98 21.43
C THR A 73 -16.02 -4.64 22.08
N ALA A 74 -14.71 -4.39 22.23
CA ALA A 74 -14.16 -3.12 22.70
C ALA A 74 -12.91 -2.70 21.89
N PRO A 75 -12.58 -1.40 21.85
CA PRO A 75 -11.35 -0.91 21.24
C PRO A 75 -10.09 -1.56 21.83
N GLY A 76 -9.16 -1.95 20.96
CA GLY A 76 -7.81 -2.38 21.33
C GLY A 76 -7.27 -3.54 20.50
N ASP A 77 -8.14 -4.34 19.87
CA ASP A 77 -7.71 -5.40 18.96
C ASP A 77 -7.02 -4.79 17.73
N SER A 78 -5.77 -5.18 17.51
CA SER A 78 -5.01 -4.75 16.35
C SER A 78 -3.87 -5.70 15.99
N ILE A 79 -3.49 -5.65 14.70
CA ILE A 79 -2.25 -6.23 14.19
C ILE A 79 -1.41 -5.13 13.56
N SER A 80 -0.10 -5.25 13.66
CA SER A 80 0.83 -4.27 13.09
C SER A 80 2.14 -4.89 12.62
N GLN A 81 2.77 -4.26 11.63
CA GLN A 81 4.08 -4.63 11.13
C GLN A 81 4.89 -3.37 10.87
N THR A 82 6.17 -3.39 11.27
CA THR A 82 7.12 -2.36 10.84
C THR A 82 7.61 -2.74 9.45
N ILE A 83 7.27 -1.92 8.46
CA ILE A 83 7.62 -2.13 7.05
C ILE A 83 8.73 -1.16 6.64
N ALA A 84 9.63 -1.60 5.75
CA ALA A 84 10.84 -0.86 5.37
C ALA A 84 10.56 0.34 4.44
N THR A 85 9.70 1.27 4.88
CA THR A 85 9.48 2.53 4.16
C THR A 85 10.70 3.45 4.28
N LEU A 86 10.79 4.39 3.36
CA LEU A 86 11.68 5.54 3.39
C LEU A 86 10.88 6.76 3.84
N ALA A 87 11.57 7.71 4.48
CA ALA A 87 10.95 8.98 4.85
C ALA A 87 10.56 9.78 3.60
N ASN A 88 9.46 10.51 3.71
CA ASN A 88 8.93 11.39 2.68
C ASN A 88 8.73 10.69 1.32
N THR A 89 8.16 9.49 1.35
CA THR A 89 7.96 8.66 0.16
C THR A 89 6.52 8.14 0.09
N SER A 90 5.97 8.11 -1.13
CA SER A 90 4.64 7.54 -1.41
C SER A 90 4.73 6.04 -1.68
N TYR A 91 3.76 5.31 -1.16
CA TYR A 91 3.59 3.87 -1.33
C TYR A 91 2.19 3.58 -1.85
N LEU A 92 2.01 2.44 -2.51
CA LEU A 92 0.70 1.88 -2.77
C LEU A 92 0.39 0.86 -1.67
N LEU A 93 -0.65 1.13 -0.89
CA LEU A 93 -1.22 0.17 0.05
C LEU A 93 -2.45 -0.45 -0.62
N SER A 94 -2.51 -1.78 -0.61
CA SER A 94 -3.72 -2.51 -1.00
C SER A 94 -4.03 -3.66 -0.07
N PHE A 95 -5.30 -3.97 0.09
CA PHE A 95 -5.79 -5.10 0.87
C PHE A 95 -7.22 -5.45 0.44
N MET A 96 -7.63 -6.68 0.68
CA MET A 96 -9.01 -7.12 0.56
C MET A 96 -9.69 -7.00 1.92
N LEU A 97 -10.88 -6.39 1.93
CA LEU A 97 -11.67 -6.20 3.15
C LEU A 97 -13.11 -6.61 2.90
N ASP A 98 -13.67 -7.45 3.77
CA ASP A 98 -15.09 -7.73 3.90
C ASP A 98 -15.63 -7.04 5.17
N VAL A 99 -16.78 -6.39 5.05
CA VAL A 99 -17.52 -5.81 6.16
C VAL A 99 -18.87 -6.48 6.20
N ASP A 100 -19.13 -7.25 7.26
CA ASP A 100 -20.36 -8.01 7.36
C ASP A 100 -21.60 -7.10 7.56
N ALA A 101 -22.78 -7.71 7.41
CA ALA A 101 -24.07 -7.02 7.56
C ALA A 101 -24.31 -6.42 8.94
N ASN A 102 -23.62 -6.90 9.97
CA ASN A 102 -23.82 -6.57 11.37
C ASN A 102 -22.78 -5.54 11.90
N SER A 103 -21.89 -5.08 11.03
CA SER A 103 -20.81 -4.13 11.35
C SER A 103 -21.24 -2.66 11.47
N ALA A 104 -22.54 -2.37 11.55
CA ALA A 104 -23.07 -1.00 11.51
C ALA A 104 -22.59 -0.10 12.65
N ASN A 105 -22.18 -0.69 13.78
CA ASN A 105 -21.63 0.02 14.94
C ASN A 105 -20.13 -0.25 15.14
N GLY A 106 -19.48 -0.92 14.18
CA GLY A 106 -18.07 -1.27 14.25
C GLY A 106 -17.14 -0.13 13.81
N SER A 107 -15.86 -0.36 13.99
CA SER A 107 -14.77 0.47 13.48
C SER A 107 -13.69 -0.44 12.92
N PHE A 108 -13.18 -0.09 11.74
CA PHE A 108 -11.98 -0.69 11.16
C PHE A 108 -11.11 0.44 10.62
N VAL A 109 -9.91 0.58 11.17
CA VAL A 109 -8.98 1.67 10.86
C VAL A 109 -7.64 1.10 10.46
N VAL A 110 -7.12 1.59 9.33
CA VAL A 110 -5.77 1.32 8.86
C VAL A 110 -4.94 2.57 9.05
N SER A 111 -3.76 2.43 9.62
CA SER A 111 -2.84 3.53 9.87
C SER A 111 -1.43 3.21 9.39
N LEU A 112 -0.70 4.25 9.00
CA LEU A 112 0.73 4.18 8.71
C LEU A 112 1.47 5.23 9.55
N GLY A 113 2.46 4.79 10.33
CA GLY A 113 3.20 5.66 11.24
C GLY A 113 2.32 6.36 12.28
N GLY A 114 1.23 5.70 12.70
CA GLY A 114 0.24 6.25 13.64
C GLY A 114 -0.80 7.20 13.02
N THR A 115 -0.68 7.54 11.73
CA THR A 115 -1.68 8.36 11.02
C THR A 115 -2.72 7.46 10.33
N PRO A 116 -4.02 7.64 10.59
CA PRO A 116 -5.06 6.93 9.85
C PRO A 116 -5.00 7.23 8.35
N VAL A 117 -4.95 6.19 7.53
CA VAL A 117 -4.93 6.27 6.06
C VAL A 117 -6.20 5.71 5.43
N TYR A 118 -6.93 4.84 6.13
CA TYR A 118 -8.23 4.33 5.70
C TYR A 118 -9.12 4.04 6.91
N THR A 119 -10.41 4.34 6.77
CA THR A 119 -11.45 3.93 7.71
C THR A 119 -12.56 3.27 6.92
N ALA A 120 -12.95 2.06 7.31
CA ALA A 120 -14.04 1.36 6.64
C ALA A 120 -15.37 2.09 6.87
N PRO A 121 -16.27 2.13 5.87
CA PRO A 121 -17.63 2.61 6.08
C PRO A 121 -18.38 1.68 7.04
N MET A 122 -19.39 2.22 7.72
CA MET A 122 -20.30 1.45 8.60
C MET A 122 -21.32 0.61 7.81
N SER A 123 -21.40 0.79 6.49
CA SER A 123 -22.25 -0.02 5.63
C SER A 123 -21.53 -1.29 5.20
N ALA A 124 -22.22 -2.43 5.28
CA ALA A 124 -21.72 -3.72 4.85
C ALA A 124 -21.34 -3.76 3.36
N PHE A 125 -20.29 -4.49 3.05
CA PHE A 125 -19.92 -4.85 1.69
C PHE A 125 -19.17 -6.18 1.67
N ALA A 126 -19.51 -7.03 0.72
CA ALA A 126 -18.73 -8.23 0.42
C ALA A 126 -17.32 -7.83 -0.05
N PHE A 127 -16.33 -8.71 0.09
CA PHE A 127 -14.94 -8.27 -0.09
C PHE A 127 -14.69 -7.36 -1.29
N GLY A 128 -14.16 -6.19 -1.00
CA GLY A 128 -13.67 -5.23 -1.98
C GLY A 128 -12.17 -5.09 -1.90
N LEU A 129 -11.54 -4.86 -3.06
CA LEU A 129 -10.15 -4.39 -3.10
C LEU A 129 -10.14 -2.92 -2.65
N VAL A 130 -9.48 -2.66 -1.54
CA VAL A 130 -9.06 -1.30 -1.16
C VAL A 130 -7.65 -1.10 -1.70
N SER A 131 -7.44 -0.04 -2.47
CA SER A 131 -6.13 0.30 -3.03
C SER A 131 -5.99 1.82 -3.08
N LEU A 132 -5.00 2.35 -2.36
CA LEU A 132 -4.81 3.79 -2.21
C LEU A 132 -3.32 4.15 -2.06
N PRO A 133 -2.91 5.31 -2.58
CA PRO A 133 -1.60 5.86 -2.26
C PRO A 133 -1.56 6.29 -0.80
N VAL A 134 -0.48 5.95 -0.10
CA VAL A 134 -0.21 6.36 1.28
C VAL A 134 1.15 7.04 1.38
N TRP A 135 1.26 8.01 2.27
CA TRP A 135 2.50 8.76 2.50
C TRP A 135 3.19 8.30 3.77
N SER A 136 4.48 7.98 3.70
CA SER A 136 5.30 7.75 4.89
C SER A 136 6.17 8.97 5.18
N SER A 137 6.04 9.54 6.38
CA SER A 137 6.87 10.66 6.86
C SER A 137 8.20 10.21 7.45
N ALA A 138 8.38 8.91 7.71
CA ALA A 138 9.55 8.36 8.40
C ALA A 138 10.05 7.06 7.72
N ALA A 139 11.32 6.74 7.98
CA ALA A 139 11.83 5.42 7.64
C ALA A 139 11.25 4.38 8.60
N ASN A 140 11.02 3.15 8.12
CA ASN A 140 10.48 2.04 8.90
C ASN A 140 9.11 2.35 9.52
N GLY A 141 8.15 2.77 8.70
CA GLY A 141 6.79 3.07 9.14
C GLY A 141 6.07 1.84 9.71
N VAL A 142 5.24 2.05 10.72
CA VAL A 142 4.38 1.00 11.29
C VAL A 142 3.05 1.00 10.55
N LEU A 143 2.77 -0.05 9.80
CA LEU A 143 1.44 -0.34 9.24
C LEU A 143 0.62 -1.04 10.33
N SER A 144 -0.60 -0.58 10.60
CA SER A 144 -1.49 -1.20 11.58
C SER A 144 -2.92 -1.28 11.11
N PHE A 145 -3.60 -2.36 11.47
CA PHE A 145 -5.03 -2.56 11.31
C PHE A 145 -5.63 -2.74 12.70
N ALA A 146 -6.59 -1.91 13.05
CA ALA A 146 -7.28 -1.96 14.33
C ALA A 146 -8.78 -2.00 14.11
N ALA A 147 -9.48 -2.84 14.86
CA ALA A 147 -10.91 -2.99 14.68
C ALA A 147 -11.66 -3.28 15.98
N THR A 148 -12.95 -2.96 15.95
CA THR A 148 -13.91 -3.28 17.01
C THR A 148 -15.25 -3.51 16.35
N ASN A 149 -15.93 -4.58 16.71
CA ASN A 149 -17.23 -4.93 16.18
C ASN A 149 -17.98 -5.78 17.19
N VAL A 150 -19.10 -5.27 17.70
CA VAL A 150 -19.86 -5.95 18.76
C VAL A 150 -20.73 -7.07 18.21
N ASP A 151 -21.31 -6.85 17.03
CA ASP A 151 -22.36 -7.71 16.47
C ASP A 151 -21.92 -8.42 15.18
N GLY A 152 -20.70 -8.17 14.70
CA GLY A 152 -20.22 -8.65 13.41
C GLY A 152 -18.71 -8.84 13.30
N PHE A 153 -18.28 -9.09 12.08
CA PHE A 153 -16.91 -9.45 11.69
C PHE A 153 -16.39 -8.54 10.57
N TYR A 154 -15.12 -8.18 10.68
CA TYR A 154 -14.32 -7.73 9.54
C TYR A 154 -13.42 -8.87 9.09
N THR A 155 -13.31 -9.10 7.78
CA THR A 155 -12.34 -10.07 7.24
C THR A 155 -11.31 -9.35 6.38
N LEU A 156 -10.03 -9.55 6.67
CA LEU A 156 -8.88 -8.91 6.04
C LEU A 156 -8.00 -9.98 5.38
N ASP A 157 -7.58 -9.71 4.14
CA ASP A 157 -6.72 -10.61 3.37
C ASP A 157 -5.87 -9.81 2.37
N SER A 158 -4.82 -10.42 1.84
CA SER A 158 -4.02 -9.95 0.71
C SER A 158 -3.44 -8.54 0.91
N VAL A 159 -2.93 -8.26 2.11
CA VAL A 159 -2.27 -6.99 2.44
C VAL A 159 -0.95 -6.87 1.69
N SER A 160 -0.78 -5.76 0.97
CA SER A 160 0.41 -5.47 0.19
C SER A 160 0.78 -4.00 0.34
N VAL A 161 2.09 -3.74 0.49
CA VAL A 161 2.66 -2.41 0.38
C VAL A 161 3.86 -2.46 -0.55
N SER A 162 3.85 -1.61 -1.56
CA SER A 162 4.96 -1.47 -2.50
C SER A 162 5.24 -0.01 -2.80
N ALA A 163 6.45 0.33 -3.22
CA ALA A 163 6.79 1.70 -3.61
C ALA A 163 5.89 2.14 -4.78
N LEU A 164 5.28 3.31 -4.65
CA LEU A 164 4.48 3.88 -5.73
C LEU A 164 5.45 4.55 -6.72
N PRO A 165 5.60 4.06 -7.96
CA PRO A 165 6.54 4.67 -8.90
C PRO A 165 6.18 6.14 -9.11
N GLU A 166 7.16 7.03 -8.97
CA GLU A 166 6.91 8.43 -9.30
C GLU A 166 6.50 8.53 -10.77
N PRO A 167 5.43 9.27 -11.10
CA PRO A 167 5.03 9.45 -12.48
C PRO A 167 6.22 9.93 -13.30
N SER A 168 6.46 9.28 -14.45
CA SER A 168 7.54 9.60 -15.40
C SER A 168 7.53 11.07 -15.86
N THR A 169 6.49 11.83 -15.51
CA THR A 169 6.39 13.28 -15.62
C THR A 169 7.59 14.03 -15.03
N LEU A 170 8.19 13.59 -13.92
CA LEU A 170 9.39 14.26 -13.38
C LEU A 170 10.61 14.04 -14.26
N LEU A 171 10.79 12.83 -14.79
CA LEU A 171 11.84 12.53 -15.75
C LEU A 171 11.61 13.27 -17.08
N LEU A 172 10.36 13.36 -17.54
CA LEU A 172 9.98 14.10 -18.73
C LEU A 172 10.19 15.60 -18.55
N MET A 173 9.87 16.15 -17.37
CA MET A 173 10.08 17.56 -17.05
C MET A 173 11.57 17.88 -16.96
N ALA A 174 12.36 17.05 -16.26
CA ALA A 174 13.81 17.19 -16.20
C ALA A 174 14.44 17.09 -17.60
N GLY A 175 14.00 16.12 -18.41
CA GLY A 175 14.42 15.96 -19.81
C GLY A 175 14.05 17.16 -20.67
N GLY A 176 12.82 17.67 -20.53
CA GLY A 176 12.34 18.85 -21.25
C GLY A 176 13.13 20.12 -20.91
N LEU A 177 13.41 20.35 -19.63
CA LEU A 177 14.24 21.47 -19.17
C LEU A 177 15.67 21.37 -19.68
N ALA A 178 16.27 20.18 -19.64
CA ALA A 178 17.61 19.95 -20.17
C ALA A 178 17.68 20.20 -21.69
N ALA A 179 16.67 19.73 -22.45
CA ALA A 179 16.57 19.96 -23.88
C ALA A 179 16.41 21.45 -24.23
N ALA A 180 15.55 22.18 -23.49
CA ALA A 180 15.36 23.62 -23.67
C ALA A 180 16.64 24.42 -23.40
N ALA A 181 17.39 24.07 -22.35
CA ALA A 181 18.68 24.69 -22.03
C ALA A 181 19.73 24.45 -23.13
N ALA A 182 19.80 23.24 -23.68
CA ALA A 182 20.71 22.92 -24.78
C ALA A 182 20.36 23.68 -26.07
N LEU A 183 19.07 23.82 -26.38
CA LEU A 183 18.60 24.60 -27.54
C LEU A 183 18.89 26.10 -27.39
N ARG A 184 18.80 26.65 -26.16
CA ARG A 184 19.10 28.06 -25.89
C ARG A 184 20.59 28.38 -26.06
N ARG A 185 21.49 27.48 -25.66
CA ARG A 185 22.94 27.66 -25.83
C ARG A 185 23.34 27.69 -27.32
N ARG A 186 22.74 26.85 -28.15
CA ARG A 186 23.02 26.80 -29.60
C ARG A 186 22.54 28.03 -30.40
N LYS A 187 21.69 28.88 -29.83
CA LYS A 187 21.24 30.14 -30.45
C LYS A 187 22.12 31.34 -30.07
N ALA A 188 23.00 31.17 -29.07
CA ALA A 188 23.89 32.23 -28.60
C ALA A 188 25.30 32.16 -29.24
N ASP A 189 25.56 31.09 -30.00
CA ASP A 189 26.74 30.88 -30.85
C ASP A 189 26.36 31.08 -32.32
#